data_AF-A0A2V9DA44-F1
#
_entry.id   AF-A0A2V9DA44-F1
#
_cell.length_a   1.000
_cell.length_b   1.000
_cell.length_c   1.000
_cell.angle_alpha   90.00
_cell.angle_beta   90.00
_cell.angle_gamma   90.00
#
_symmetry.space_group_name_H-M   'P 1'
#
loop_
_entity.id
_entity.type
_entity.pdbx_description
1 polymer ?
#
loop_
_entity_poly.entity_id
_entity_poly.type
_entity_poly.pdbx_seq_one_letter_code
_entity_poly.pdbx_strand_id
1 'polypeptide(L)'
;MTHPAEPLSFLRHHARTILGVALAALLVHDISGTHGFLAMRRTQKEIERLRREIRQVTAENRELDAQVKALKSDPKLIERIAREELGLAREGELIFKLPAPPTGKSEPAKK
;
A
#
# COMPACT_ATOMS: atom_id res chain seq x y z
N MET A 1 -57.68 -32.98 -47.14
CA MET A 1 -57.11 -33.95 -46.18
C MET A 1 -55.60 -33.90 -46.31
N THR A 2 -54.90 -33.90 -45.18
CA THR A 2 -53.43 -33.93 -44.94
C THR A 2 -52.71 -32.58 -44.70
N HIS A 3 -52.38 -32.39 -43.41
CA HIS A 3 -51.37 -31.49 -42.83
C HIS A 3 -50.46 -32.41 -41.98
N PRO A 4 -49.29 -31.99 -41.47
CA PRO A 4 -48.04 -31.80 -42.19
C PRO A 4 -46.84 -32.48 -41.48
N ALA A 5 -45.66 -32.39 -42.10
CA ALA A 5 -44.31 -32.36 -41.50
C ALA A 5 -43.97 -33.33 -40.34
N GLU A 6 -43.11 -34.30 -40.63
CA GLU A 6 -42.35 -35.09 -39.65
C GLU A 6 -40.91 -34.52 -39.52
N PRO A 7 -40.64 -33.49 -38.70
CA PRO A 7 -39.29 -32.95 -38.50
C PRO A 7 -38.40 -33.83 -37.59
N LEU A 8 -38.90 -34.98 -37.12
CA LEU A 8 -38.33 -35.70 -35.97
C LEU A 8 -37.12 -36.61 -36.30
N SER A 9 -36.87 -36.93 -37.57
CA SER A 9 -35.76 -37.82 -37.96
C SER A 9 -34.43 -37.08 -38.14
N PHE A 10 -34.47 -35.84 -38.65
CA PHE A 10 -33.31 -34.95 -38.74
C PHE A 10 -32.70 -34.67 -37.36
N LEU A 11 -33.56 -34.57 -36.34
CA LEU A 11 -33.14 -34.32 -34.97
C LEU A 11 -32.30 -35.46 -34.39
N ARG A 12 -32.58 -36.72 -34.74
CA ARG A 12 -31.81 -37.88 -34.26
C ARG A 12 -30.45 -38.01 -34.96
N HIS A 13 -30.36 -37.63 -36.23
CA HIS A 13 -29.11 -37.68 -36.99
C HIS A 13 -28.14 -36.57 -36.56
N HIS A 14 -28.66 -35.38 -36.27
CA HIS A 14 -27.86 -34.26 -35.78
C HIS A 14 -27.73 -34.20 -34.25
N ALA A 15 -28.40 -35.09 -33.51
CA ALA A 15 -28.30 -35.13 -32.04
C ALA A 15 -26.86 -35.29 -31.55
N ARG A 16 -26.05 -36.14 -32.21
CA ARG A 16 -24.65 -36.35 -31.83
C ARG A 16 -23.78 -35.12 -32.09
N THR A 17 -24.01 -34.43 -33.21
CA THR A 17 -23.25 -33.21 -33.56
C THR A 17 -23.66 -32.04 -32.67
N ILE A 18 -24.95 -31.89 -32.39
CA ILE A 18 -25.47 -30.89 -31.45
C ILE A 18 -24.91 -31.14 -30.05
N LEU A 19 -24.91 -32.40 -29.58
CA LEU A 19 -24.33 -32.76 -28.29
C LEU A 19 -22.83 -32.47 -28.24
N GLY A 20 -22.08 -32.80 -29.30
CA GLY A 20 -20.65 -32.53 -29.40
C GLY A 20 -20.34 -31.03 -29.39
N VAL A 21 -21.09 -30.23 -30.14
CA VAL A 21 -20.95 -28.76 -30.18
C VAL A 21 -21.35 -28.14 -28.84
N ALA A 22 -22.42 -28.61 -28.21
CA ALA A 22 -22.83 -28.15 -26.89
C ALA A 22 -21.75 -28.46 -25.84
N LEU A 23 -21.18 -29.67 -25.86
CA LEU A 23 -20.10 -30.05 -24.95
C LEU A 23 -18.84 -29.22 -25.19
N ALA A 24 -18.45 -29.00 -26.45
CA ALA A 24 -17.33 -28.14 -26.80
C ALA A 24 -17.57 -26.68 -26.38
N ALA A 25 -18.78 -26.16 -26.55
CA ALA A 25 -19.16 -24.82 -26.12
C ALA A 25 -19.12 -24.69 -24.59
N LEU A 26 -19.55 -25.71 -23.85
CA LEU A 26 -19.42 -25.75 -22.39
C LEU A 26 -17.95 -25.79 -21.95
N LEU A 27 -17.10 -26.58 -22.60
CA LEU A 27 -15.66 -26.61 -22.30
C LEU A 27 -14.98 -25.25 -22.59
N VAL A 28 -15.33 -24.62 -23.72
CA VAL A 28 -14.84 -23.27 -24.06
C VAL A 28 -15.37 -22.24 -23.07
N HIS A 29 -16.63 -22.37 -22.64
CA HIS A 29 -17.24 -21.49 -21.65
C HIS A 29 -16.60 -21.66 -20.27
N ASP A 30 -16.31 -22.88 -19.81
CA ASP A 30 -15.61 -23.13 -18.54
C ASP A 30 -14.19 -22.55 -18.56
N ILE A 31 -13.51 -22.62 -19.71
CA ILE A 31 -12.17 -22.04 -19.89
C ILE A 31 -12.23 -20.51 -20.04
N SER A 32 -13.29 -19.98 -20.63
CA SER A 32 -13.48 -18.54 -20.91
C SER A 32 -14.24 -17.81 -19.79
N GLY A 33 -14.91 -18.54 -18.90
CA GLY A 33 -15.87 -18.04 -17.94
C GLY A 33 -15.17 -17.49 -16.71
N THR A 34 -15.02 -16.17 -16.68
CA THR A 34 -14.76 -15.34 -15.48
C THR A 34 -13.43 -15.52 -14.72
N HIS A 35 -12.69 -16.63 -14.88
CA HIS A 35 -11.37 -16.85 -14.26
C HIS A 35 -10.39 -17.56 -15.20
N GLY A 36 -10.49 -17.31 -16.52
CA GLY A 36 -9.62 -17.95 -17.50
C GLY A 36 -8.13 -17.85 -17.14
N PHE A 37 -7.36 -18.90 -17.44
CA PHE A 37 -5.95 -19.09 -17.07
C PHE A 37 -5.06 -17.83 -17.25
N LEU A 38 -5.40 -16.98 -18.23
CA LEU A 38 -4.75 -15.69 -18.47
C LEU A 38 -4.97 -14.64 -17.36
N ALA A 39 -6.19 -14.51 -16.85
CA ALA A 39 -6.52 -13.58 -15.77
C ALA A 39 -5.80 -14.02 -14.49
N MET A 40 -5.87 -15.30 -14.14
CA MET A 40 -5.14 -15.88 -13.00
C MET A 40 -3.63 -15.59 -13.11
N ARG A 41 -3.01 -15.73 -14.29
CA ARG A 41 -1.58 -15.42 -14.45
C ARG A 41 -1.24 -13.95 -14.28
N ARG A 42 -2.09 -13.03 -14.71
CA ARG A 42 -1.86 -11.59 -14.49
C ARG A 42 -1.97 -11.24 -13.00
N THR A 43 -3.01 -11.74 -12.34
CA THR A 43 -3.22 -11.51 -10.90
C THR A 43 -2.09 -12.10 -10.08
N GLN A 44 -1.59 -13.30 -10.43
CA GLN A 44 -0.45 -13.90 -9.73
C GLN A 44 0.84 -13.09 -9.88
N LYS A 45 1.13 -12.57 -11.08
CA LYS A 45 2.28 -11.67 -11.29
C LYS A 45 2.18 -10.39 -10.48
N GLU A 46 0.97 -9.85 -10.37
CA GLU A 46 0.70 -8.64 -9.59
C GLU A 46 0.87 -8.91 -8.09
N ILE A 47 0.32 -10.02 -7.58
CA ILE A 47 0.54 -10.48 -6.21
C ILE A 47 2.03 -10.64 -5.91
N GLU A 48 2.80 -11.27 -6.81
CA GLU A 48 4.24 -11.42 -6.62
C GLU A 48 4.99 -10.09 -6.61
N ARG A 49 4.60 -9.14 -7.47
CA ARG A 49 5.17 -7.79 -7.51
C ARG A 49 4.91 -7.06 -6.20
N LEU A 50 3.66 -7.00 -5.76
CA LEU A 50 3.27 -6.36 -4.50
C LEU A 50 3.99 -6.99 -3.30
N ARG A 51 4.10 -8.33 -3.28
CA ARG A 51 4.86 -9.04 -2.23
C ARG A 51 6.34 -8.67 -2.23
N ARG A 52 6.97 -8.47 -3.39
CA ARG A 52 8.36 -8.02 -3.48
C ARG A 52 8.51 -6.61 -2.92
N GLU A 53 7.61 -5.71 -3.29
CA GLU A 53 7.60 -4.32 -2.85
C GLU A 53 7.42 -4.20 -1.33
N ILE A 54 6.47 -4.94 -0.77
CA ILE A 54 6.27 -5.02 0.70
C ILE A 54 7.55 -5.48 1.39
N ARG A 55 8.22 -6.53 0.88
CA ARG A 55 9.47 -7.02 1.48
C ARG A 55 10.57 -5.96 1.44
N GLN A 56 10.72 -5.26 0.32
CA GLN A 56 11.72 -4.21 0.16
C GLN A 56 11.48 -3.07 1.15
N VAL A 57 10.26 -2.51 1.16
CA VAL A 57 9.89 -1.41 2.06
C VAL A 57 9.97 -1.81 3.53
N THR A 58 9.65 -3.07 3.87
CA THR A 58 9.78 -3.57 5.24
C THR A 58 11.24 -3.70 5.67
N ALA A 59 12.13 -4.12 4.77
CA ALA A 59 13.56 -4.20 5.05
C ALA A 59 14.16 -2.80 5.25
N GLU A 60 13.81 -1.85 4.38
CA GLU A 60 14.23 -0.45 4.48
C GLU A 60 13.75 0.19 5.78
N ASN A 61 12.48 0.00 6.15
CA ASN A 61 11.97 0.48 7.43
C ASN A 61 12.73 -0.11 8.62
N ARG A 62 13.04 -1.40 8.61
CA ARG A 62 13.82 -2.04 9.70
C ARG A 62 15.22 -1.46 9.80
N GLU A 63 15.85 -1.16 8.67
CA GLU A 63 17.17 -0.55 8.64
C GLU A 63 17.13 0.88 9.18
N LEU A 64 16.19 1.69 8.71
CA LEU A 64 15.98 3.05 9.20
C LEU A 64 15.67 3.07 10.69
N ASP A 65 14.82 2.17 11.18
CA ASP A 65 14.54 2.02 12.61
C ASP A 65 15.79 1.68 13.42
N ALA A 66 16.65 0.80 12.88
CA ALA A 66 17.92 0.46 13.52
C ALA A 66 18.87 1.66 13.55
N GLN A 67 18.96 2.43 12.46
CA GLN A 67 19.76 3.66 12.39
C GLN A 67 19.24 4.72 13.37
N VAL A 68 17.92 4.93 13.41
CA VAL A 68 17.27 5.85 14.36
C VAL A 68 17.54 5.42 15.80
N LYS A 69 17.46 4.12 16.12
CA LYS A 69 17.80 3.61 17.44
C LYS A 69 19.27 3.80 17.78
N ALA A 70 20.18 3.57 16.83
CA ALA A 70 21.61 3.81 17.02
C ALA A 70 21.90 5.30 17.26
N LEU A 71 21.30 6.20 16.47
CA LEU A 71 21.40 7.65 16.64
C LEU A 71 20.76 8.14 17.96
N LYS A 72 19.69 7.48 18.42
CA LYS A 72 18.98 7.79 19.67
C LYS A 72 19.58 7.14 20.92
N SER A 73 20.61 6.33 20.77
CA SER A 73 21.19 5.53 21.87
C SER A 73 21.85 6.36 22.98
N ASP A 74 22.06 7.66 22.78
CA ASP A 74 22.39 8.61 23.86
C ASP A 74 21.26 9.66 24.06
N PRO A 75 20.21 9.30 24.81
CA PRO A 75 19.12 10.22 25.14
C PRO A 75 19.59 11.48 25.88
N LYS A 76 20.68 11.40 26.64
CA LYS A 76 21.24 12.54 27.38
C LYS A 76 21.90 13.52 26.42
N LEU A 77 22.61 13.01 25.40
CA LEU A 77 23.19 13.85 24.37
C LEU A 77 22.11 14.54 23.52
N ILE A 78 21.04 13.82 23.16
CA ILE A 78 19.90 14.42 22.43
C ILE A 78 19.20 15.49 23.27
N GLU A 79 18.96 15.21 24.55
CA GLU A 79 18.36 16.19 25.44
C GLU A 79 19.26 17.41 25.64
N ARG A 80 20.58 17.21 25.73
CA ARG A 80 21.56 18.30 25.79
C ARG A 80 21.50 19.17 24.54
N ILE A 81 21.57 18.59 23.35
CA ILE A 81 21.50 19.34 22.08
C ILE A 81 20.15 20.06 21.94
N ALA A 82 19.04 19.39 22.26
CA ALA A 82 17.71 20.00 22.22
C ALA A 82 17.61 21.22 23.15
N ARG A 83 18.13 21.13 24.38
CA ARG A 83 18.08 22.22 25.37
C ARG A 83 19.09 23.34 25.09
N GLU A 84 20.33 23.01 24.73
CA GLU A 84 21.44 23.95 24.63
C GLU A 84 21.54 24.61 23.25
N GLU A 85 21.36 23.85 22.16
CA GLU A 85 21.57 24.36 20.80
C GLU A 85 20.27 24.83 20.15
N LEU A 86 19.16 24.10 20.38
CA LEU A 86 17.87 24.39 19.76
C LEU A 86 16.90 25.13 20.70
N GLY A 87 17.22 25.23 21.99
CA GLY A 87 16.37 25.87 23.00
C GLY A 87 14.99 25.22 23.15
N LEU A 88 14.86 23.94 22.80
CA LEU A 88 13.62 23.17 22.85
C LEU A 88 13.42 22.58 24.25
N ALA A 89 12.16 22.48 24.66
CA ALA A 89 11.73 21.88 25.93
C ALA A 89 10.60 20.87 25.67
N ARG A 90 10.38 19.93 26.59
CA ARG A 90 9.29 18.94 26.43
C ARG A 90 7.92 19.58 26.62
N GLU A 91 6.87 18.95 26.11
CA GLU A 91 5.49 19.40 26.37
C GLU A 91 5.24 19.50 27.88
N GLY A 92 4.85 20.69 28.36
CA GLY A 92 4.64 20.98 29.77
C GLY A 92 5.83 21.60 30.52
N GLU A 93 6.99 21.77 29.89
CA GLU A 93 8.16 22.48 30.47
C GLU A 93 8.13 23.99 30.14
N LEU A 94 8.59 24.85 31.05
CA LEU A 94 8.66 26.31 30.89
C LEU A 94 10.10 26.77 30.61
N ILE A 95 10.30 27.56 29.54
CA ILE A 95 11.60 28.14 29.20
C ILE A 95 11.75 29.51 29.87
N PHE A 96 12.68 29.64 30.82
CA PHE A 96 13.01 30.91 31.47
C PHE A 96 14.13 31.63 30.70
N LYS A 97 13.80 32.75 30.04
CA LYS A 97 14.81 33.65 29.46
C LYS A 97 15.14 34.73 30.49
N LEU A 98 16.36 34.71 31.00
CA LEU A 98 16.84 35.74 31.93
C LEU A 98 17.06 37.05 31.16
N PRO A 99 16.52 38.19 31.63
CA PRO A 99 16.83 39.48 31.04
C PRO A 99 18.33 39.75 31.16
N ALA A 100 18.90 40.41 30.15
CA ALA A 100 20.30 40.83 30.21
C ALA A 100 20.53 41.62 31.50
N PRO A 101 21.67 41.41 32.21
CA PRO A 101 21.97 42.15 33.42
C PRO A 101 21.84 43.64 33.09
N PRO A 102 21.23 44.45 33.97
CA PRO A 102 20.98 45.86 33.69
C PRO A 102 22.33 46.54 33.44
N THR A 103 22.70 46.70 32.18
CA THR A 103 23.82 47.54 31.79
C THR A 103 23.34 48.96 32.08
N GLY A 104 23.80 49.51 33.20
CA GLY A 104 23.52 50.88 33.59
C GLY A 104 23.92 51.84 32.48
N LYS A 105 22.94 52.22 31.66
CA LYS A 105 22.98 53.42 30.84
C LYS A 105 22.00 54.39 31.48
N SER A 106 22.55 55.24 32.33
CA SER A 106 21.94 56.50 32.71
C SER A 106 21.67 57.30 31.43
N GLU A 107 20.40 57.40 31.03
CA GLU A 107 19.95 58.47 30.14
C GLU A 107 20.06 59.80 30.92
N PRO A 108 20.77 60.81 30.40
CA PRO A 108 20.70 62.13 30.98
C PRO A 108 19.34 62.74 30.62
N ALA A 109 18.63 63.19 31.65
CA ALA A 109 17.38 63.93 31.56
C ALA A 109 17.49 65.09 30.56
N LYS A 110 16.64 65.07 29.54
CA LYS A 110 16.49 66.19 28.60
C LYS A 110 15.59 67.24 29.26
N LYS A 111 16.14 68.45 29.45
CA LYS A 111 15.39 69.68 29.76
C LYS A 111 14.46 70.06 28.60
#